data_AF-A0A7Y7BG41-F1
#
_entry.id   AF-A0A7Y7BG41-F1
#
_cell.length_a   1.000
_cell.length_b   1.000
_cell.length_c   1.000
_cell.angle_alpha   90.00
_cell.angle_beta   90.00
_cell.angle_gamma   90.00
#
_symmetry.space_group_name_H-M   'P 1'
#
loop_
_entity.id
_entity.type
_entity.pdbx_description
1 polymer ?
#
loop_
_entity_poly.entity_id
_entity_poly.type
_entity_poly.pdbx_seq_one_letter_code
_entity_poly.pdbx_strand_id
1 'polypeptide(L)'
;MKRISIFSGLVLMVTMACAAEPKTDLSNNNTDPVEAAKIKAELVNSELKNPWGMAFLPDGKILITEKEGRIVLLENGAITNSDVSGGPQAKVQGQGGLLDIEMHPDFESNRWVYFTYASGEGEGNGAMTALGRAQWNGSSFENF
;
A
#
# COMPACT_ATOMS: atom_id res chain seq x y z
N MET A 1 -40.48 -46.76 17.40
CA MET A 1 -40.14 -47.89 16.51
C MET A 1 -38.85 -47.46 15.78
N LYS A 2 -37.69 -48.14 15.75
CA LYS A 2 -37.34 -49.56 15.50
C LYS A 2 -37.85 -50.00 14.11
N ARG A 3 -37.05 -50.37 13.09
CA ARG A 3 -35.57 -50.62 12.91
C ARG A 3 -35.11 -50.38 11.44
N ILE A 4 -33.84 -50.72 11.14
CA ILE A 4 -33.13 -50.92 9.84
C ILE A 4 -32.44 -49.66 9.31
N SER A 5 -31.12 -49.54 9.07
CA SER A 5 -29.90 -50.39 9.31
C SER A 5 -29.34 -51.30 8.18
N ILE A 6 -28.20 -50.87 7.60
CA ILE A 6 -27.05 -51.63 7.00
C ILE A 6 -27.24 -52.35 5.65
N PHE A 7 -26.45 -51.93 4.64
CA PHE A 7 -25.56 -52.72 3.75
C PHE A 7 -24.76 -51.69 2.90
N SER A 8 -23.53 -51.86 2.39
CA SER A 8 -22.26 -52.56 2.72
C SER A 8 -21.48 -52.62 1.39
N GLY A 9 -20.15 -52.44 1.38
CA GLY A 9 -19.30 -52.42 0.18
C GLY A 9 -19.08 -51.00 -0.38
N LEU A 10 -17.92 -50.35 -0.28
CA LEU A 10 -16.52 -50.71 -0.62
C LEU A 10 -16.23 -50.65 -2.13
N VAL A 11 -15.69 -49.52 -2.59
CA VAL A 11 -14.66 -49.47 -3.64
C VAL A 11 -13.54 -48.55 -3.14
N LEU A 12 -12.32 -49.06 -3.11
CA LEU A 12 -11.12 -48.32 -2.70
C LEU A 12 -10.34 -47.94 -3.95
N MET A 13 -10.22 -46.65 -4.26
CA MET A 13 -9.26 -46.14 -5.25
C MET A 13 -8.24 -45.23 -4.55
N VAL A 14 -7.18 -45.86 -4.04
CA VAL A 14 -5.94 -45.14 -3.69
C VAL A 14 -5.20 -44.85 -4.99
N THR A 15 -5.35 -43.64 -5.52
CA THR A 15 -4.50 -43.14 -6.61
C THR A 15 -3.11 -42.84 -6.04
N MET A 16 -2.23 -43.84 -6.14
CA MET A 16 -0.83 -43.78 -5.70
C MET A 16 -0.03 -42.83 -6.61
N ALA A 17 -0.21 -41.53 -6.44
CA ALA A 17 0.63 -40.51 -7.05
C ALA A 17 2.06 -40.66 -6.48
N CYS A 18 3.01 -41.02 -7.34
CA CYS A 18 4.38 -41.33 -6.90
C CYS A 18 5.04 -40.13 -6.21
N ALA A 19 5.51 -40.35 -4.98
CA ALA A 19 6.38 -39.39 -4.30
C ALA A 19 7.73 -39.32 -5.02
N ALA A 20 7.91 -38.26 -5.81
CA ALA A 20 9.20 -37.81 -6.31
C ALA A 20 9.53 -36.48 -5.62
N GLU A 21 9.87 -36.55 -4.33
CA GLU A 21 10.38 -35.39 -3.61
C GLU A 21 11.66 -34.90 -4.32
N PRO A 22 11.73 -33.63 -4.77
CA PRO A 22 13.00 -33.07 -5.18
C PRO A 22 13.91 -33.07 -3.96
N LYS A 23 15.07 -33.73 -4.07
CA LYS A 23 16.12 -33.63 -3.05
C LYS A 23 16.78 -32.25 -3.16
N THR A 24 16.08 -31.23 -2.66
CA THR A 24 16.66 -29.93 -2.33
C THR A 24 17.80 -30.22 -1.36
N ASP A 25 19.04 -29.88 -1.74
CA ASP A 25 20.18 -30.11 -0.88
C ASP A 25 20.21 -29.06 0.25
N LEU A 26 19.57 -29.40 1.37
CA LEU A 26 19.55 -28.60 2.58
C LEU A 26 20.87 -28.70 3.39
N SER A 27 21.93 -29.33 2.85
CA SER A 27 23.21 -29.46 3.57
C SER A 27 24.00 -28.15 3.70
N ASN A 28 23.65 -27.12 2.91
CA ASN A 28 24.03 -25.72 3.19
C ASN A 28 23.21 -25.17 4.37
N ASN A 29 23.36 -25.82 5.53
CA ASN A 29 23.00 -25.28 6.83
C ASN A 29 23.99 -24.15 7.22
N ASN A 30 23.96 -23.05 6.47
CA ASN A 30 24.29 -21.74 7.02
C ASN A 30 23.13 -21.32 7.94
N THR A 31 22.92 -22.12 8.99
CA THR A 31 22.06 -21.83 10.14
C THR A 31 22.82 -21.05 11.20
N ASP A 32 23.89 -20.36 10.79
CA ASP A 32 24.33 -19.14 11.45
C ASP A 32 23.07 -18.27 11.63
N PRO A 33 22.70 -17.90 12.86
CA PRO A 33 21.62 -16.95 13.05
C PRO A 33 22.02 -15.67 12.32
N VAL A 34 21.22 -15.26 11.33
CA VAL A 34 21.30 -13.89 10.80
C VAL A 34 20.95 -12.99 11.98
N GLU A 35 21.96 -12.50 12.70
CA GLU A 35 21.76 -11.70 13.91
C GLU A 35 20.92 -10.50 13.51
N ALA A 36 19.66 -10.50 13.95
CA ALA A 36 18.68 -9.54 13.49
C ALA A 36 19.23 -8.14 13.75
N ALA A 37 19.52 -7.41 12.65
CA ALA A 37 20.19 -6.13 12.72
C ALA A 37 19.43 -5.23 13.71
N LYS A 38 20.16 -4.57 14.61
CA LYS A 38 19.59 -3.80 15.73
C LYS A 38 18.97 -2.50 15.21
N ILE A 39 17.79 -2.63 14.59
CA ILE A 39 16.99 -1.54 14.05
C ILE A 39 16.58 -0.62 15.21
N LYS A 40 17.06 0.62 15.17
CA LYS A 40 16.53 1.70 15.99
C LYS A 40 15.38 2.36 15.24
N ALA A 41 14.17 2.29 15.78
CA ALA A 41 13.07 3.15 15.34
C ALA A 41 13.21 4.55 15.95
N GLU A 42 12.84 5.58 15.21
CA GLU A 42 12.81 6.96 15.67
C GLU A 42 11.50 7.63 15.23
N LEU A 43 10.90 8.43 16.12
CA LEU A 43 9.63 9.09 15.88
C LEU A 43 9.86 10.39 15.10
N VAL A 44 9.60 10.37 13.79
CA VAL A 44 9.77 11.54 12.92
C VAL A 44 8.67 12.59 13.16
N ASN A 45 7.41 12.17 13.25
CA ASN A 45 6.26 13.03 13.54
C ASN A 45 5.12 12.21 14.18
N SER A 46 4.40 12.76 15.15
CA SER A 46 3.26 12.13 15.85
C SER A 46 1.91 12.79 15.57
N GLU A 47 1.87 13.83 14.74
CA GLU A 47 0.70 14.66 14.47
C GLU A 47 -0.04 14.28 13.19
N LEU A 48 0.57 13.46 12.32
CA LEU A 48 -0.08 12.82 11.18
C LEU A 48 -1.34 12.03 11.58
N LYS A 49 -2.29 11.89 10.65
CA LYS A 49 -3.57 11.20 10.81
C LYS A 49 -3.72 10.18 9.67
N ASN A 50 -3.73 8.90 10.01
CA ASN A 50 -3.80 7.78 9.06
C ASN A 50 -2.96 7.98 7.77
N PRO A 51 -1.64 8.26 7.88
CA PRO A 51 -0.78 8.40 6.71
C PRO A 51 -0.77 7.11 5.88
N TRP A 52 -0.74 7.24 4.55
CA TRP A 52 -0.90 6.13 3.61
C TRP A 52 0.32 5.95 2.71
N GLY A 53 0.65 6.96 1.90
CA GLY A 53 1.83 7.00 1.03
C GLY A 53 2.72 8.21 1.33
N MET A 54 3.95 8.20 0.82
CA MET A 54 4.88 9.33 0.97
C MET A 54 5.91 9.42 -0.15
N ALA A 55 6.17 10.63 -0.63
CA ALA A 55 7.15 10.94 -1.66
C ALA A 55 8.19 11.97 -1.15
N PHE A 56 9.47 11.71 -1.38
CA PHE A 56 10.58 12.57 -0.98
C PHE A 56 10.92 13.56 -2.09
N LEU A 57 10.72 14.85 -1.85
CA LEU A 57 11.07 15.92 -2.79
C LEU A 57 12.61 16.10 -2.86
N PRO A 58 13.17 16.59 -3.99
CA PRO A 58 14.62 16.80 -4.14
C PRO A 58 15.25 17.79 -3.16
N ASP A 59 14.45 18.63 -2.50
CA ASP A 59 14.88 19.57 -1.46
C ASP A 59 14.84 18.96 -0.03
N GLY A 60 14.55 17.66 0.09
CA GLY A 60 14.50 16.93 1.37
C GLY A 60 13.17 17.05 2.11
N LYS A 61 12.17 17.76 1.58
CA LYS A 61 10.81 17.74 2.12
C LYS A 61 10.10 16.44 1.77
N ILE A 62 9.07 16.09 2.53
CA ILE A 62 8.26 14.89 2.29
C ILE A 62 6.81 15.30 2.05
N LEU A 63 6.23 14.88 0.93
CA LEU A 63 4.79 14.91 0.72
C LEU A 63 4.20 13.62 1.25
N ILE A 64 3.21 13.70 2.14
CA ILE A 64 2.57 12.55 2.79
C ILE A 64 1.08 12.61 2.52
N THR A 65 0.49 11.53 2.02
CA THR A 65 -0.98 11.41 1.91
C THR A 65 -1.57 10.90 3.21
N GLU A 66 -2.68 11.51 3.64
CA GLU A 66 -3.51 11.02 4.73
C GLU A 66 -4.81 10.45 4.17
N LYS A 67 -5.22 9.28 4.66
CA LYS A 67 -6.35 8.52 4.11
C LYS A 67 -7.65 9.32 4.00
N GLU A 68 -7.88 10.23 4.95
CA GLU A 68 -9.07 11.09 4.99
C GLU A 68 -9.12 12.19 3.90
N GLY A 69 -8.07 12.35 3.09
CA GLY A 69 -8.07 13.21 1.90
C GLY A 69 -7.07 14.36 1.92
N ARG A 70 -6.30 14.54 3.01
CA ARG A 70 -5.29 15.61 3.11
C ARG A 70 -3.96 15.18 2.51
N ILE A 71 -3.23 16.15 1.96
CA ILE A 71 -1.81 15.99 1.64
C ILE A 71 -1.02 16.91 2.57
N VAL A 72 -0.01 16.37 3.23
CA VAL A 72 0.80 17.05 4.25
C VAL A 72 2.21 17.25 3.71
N LEU A 73 2.75 18.45 3.86
CA LEU A 73 4.16 18.76 3.61
C LEU A 73 4.93 18.72 4.93
N LEU A 74 5.92 17.83 5.02
CA LEU A 74 6.81 17.67 6.15
C LEU A 74 8.21 18.20 5.81
N GLU A 75 8.83 18.90 6.74
CA GLU A 75 10.20 19.42 6.63
C GLU A 75 10.90 19.28 7.98
N ASN A 76 12.06 18.61 8.02
CA ASN A 76 12.82 18.35 9.24
C ASN A 76 12.00 17.73 10.41
N GLY A 77 10.99 16.91 10.08
CA GLY A 77 10.08 16.27 11.05
C GLY A 77 8.87 17.12 11.46
N ALA A 78 8.85 18.42 11.14
CA ALA A 78 7.73 19.31 11.40
C ALA A 78 6.76 19.38 10.21
N ILE A 79 5.47 19.54 10.48
CA ILE A 79 4.46 19.82 9.44
C ILE A 79 4.54 21.30 9.08
N THR A 80 4.88 21.61 7.83
CA THR A 80 4.96 23.00 7.32
C THR A 80 3.74 23.40 6.49
N ASN A 81 3.04 22.43 5.91
CA ASN A 81 1.65 22.60 5.46
C ASN A 81 0.85 21.33 5.79
N SER A 82 -0.32 21.47 6.41
CA SER A 82 -1.21 20.34 6.78
C SER A 82 -2.36 20.11 5.80
N ASP A 83 -2.48 20.94 4.75
CA ASP A 83 -3.47 20.82 3.68
C ASP A 83 -2.90 21.39 2.37
N VAL A 84 -2.12 20.57 1.66
CA VAL A 84 -1.51 20.90 0.37
C VAL A 84 -2.56 20.75 -0.74
N SER A 85 -3.03 21.89 -1.26
CA SER A 85 -4.15 21.98 -2.19
C SER A 85 -3.82 21.53 -3.62
N GLY A 86 -4.87 21.29 -4.41
CA GLY A 86 -4.78 20.93 -5.84
C GLY A 86 -4.65 19.44 -6.14
N GLY A 87 -4.56 18.59 -5.12
CA GLY A 87 -4.58 17.13 -5.27
C GLY A 87 -5.98 16.53 -5.49
N PRO A 88 -6.08 15.21 -5.75
CA PRO A 88 -7.35 14.52 -5.99
C PRO A 88 -8.31 14.59 -4.80
N GLN A 89 -9.60 14.77 -5.10
CA GLN A 89 -10.66 14.64 -4.10
C GLN A 89 -11.07 13.17 -3.93
N ALA A 90 -10.67 12.58 -2.81
CA ALA A 90 -10.84 11.15 -2.55
C ALA A 90 -12.12 10.82 -1.77
N LYS A 91 -12.83 9.78 -2.19
CA LYS A 91 -14.02 9.25 -1.51
C LYS A 91 -13.62 8.27 -0.40
N VAL A 92 -13.66 8.75 0.84
CA VAL A 92 -13.36 7.96 2.03
C VAL A 92 -14.49 6.94 2.30
N GLN A 93 -14.25 5.66 2.02
CA GLN A 93 -15.24 4.59 2.22
C GLN A 93 -14.54 3.25 2.53
N GLY A 94 -14.62 2.79 3.78
CA GLY A 94 -13.94 1.58 4.22
C GLY A 94 -12.43 1.72 4.08
N GLN A 95 -11.81 0.87 3.24
CA GLN A 95 -10.38 1.00 2.88
C GLN A 95 -10.11 2.14 1.88
N GLY A 96 -11.13 2.62 1.16
CA GLY A 96 -11.03 3.76 0.26
C GLY A 96 -10.75 5.07 0.99
N GLY A 97 -10.05 5.96 0.31
CA GLY A 97 -9.53 7.24 0.79
C GLY A 97 -8.53 7.79 -0.23
N LEU A 98 -7.72 8.76 0.18
CA LEU A 98 -6.50 9.10 -0.55
C LEU A 98 -5.44 8.02 -0.27
N LEU A 99 -4.74 7.57 -1.31
CA LEU A 99 -3.86 6.40 -1.25
C LEU A 99 -2.42 6.83 -1.58
N ASP A 100 -1.77 6.19 -2.54
CA ASP A 100 -0.34 6.36 -2.79
C ASP A 100 0.02 7.70 -3.45
N ILE A 101 1.28 8.12 -3.28
CA ILE A 101 1.86 9.32 -3.90
C ILE A 101 3.30 9.04 -4.34
N GLU A 102 3.64 9.33 -5.59
CA GLU A 102 4.99 9.12 -6.13
C GLU A 102 5.35 10.19 -7.19
N MET A 103 6.63 10.58 -7.25
CA MET A 103 7.13 11.52 -8.25
C MET A 103 7.39 10.84 -9.59
N HIS A 104 7.28 11.60 -10.67
CA HIS A 104 7.78 11.16 -11.97
C HIS A 104 9.31 10.98 -11.94
N PRO A 105 9.92 9.97 -12.60
CA PRO A 105 11.38 9.78 -12.61
C PRO A 105 12.19 10.97 -13.15
N ASP A 106 11.56 11.82 -13.96
CA ASP A 106 12.07 13.08 -14.52
C ASP A 106 11.41 14.31 -13.84
N PHE A 107 11.23 14.25 -12.52
CA PHE A 107 10.53 15.26 -11.73
C PHE A 107 11.16 16.66 -11.83
N GLU A 108 12.48 16.76 -11.88
CA GLU A 108 13.18 18.05 -11.94
C GLU A 108 12.82 18.84 -13.21
N SER A 109 12.66 18.15 -14.34
CA SER A 109 12.30 18.77 -15.62
C SER A 109 10.80 19.07 -15.76
N ASN A 110 9.93 18.20 -15.23
CA ASN A 110 8.50 18.20 -15.59
C ASN A 110 7.50 18.28 -14.42
N ARG A 111 7.99 18.13 -13.18
CA ARG A 111 7.27 18.36 -11.91
C ARG A 111 6.04 17.50 -11.67
N TRP A 112 5.80 16.45 -12.47
CA TRP A 112 4.63 15.58 -12.29
C TRP A 112 4.75 14.72 -11.03
N VAL A 113 3.69 14.73 -10.22
CA VAL A 113 3.44 13.82 -9.09
C VAL A 113 2.18 13.03 -9.39
N TYR A 114 2.22 11.73 -9.16
CA TYR A 114 1.16 10.77 -9.40
C TYR A 114 0.50 10.39 -8.08
N PHE A 115 -0.81 10.16 -8.12
CA PHE A 115 -1.62 9.82 -6.96
C PHE A 115 -2.51 8.62 -7.28
N THR A 116 -2.61 7.67 -6.36
CA THR A 116 -3.77 6.77 -6.34
C THR A 116 -4.76 7.23 -5.30
N TYR A 117 -6.06 7.09 -5.61
CA TYR A 117 -7.14 7.52 -4.73
C TYR A 117 -8.40 6.71 -5.02
N ALA A 118 -9.30 6.62 -4.05
CA ALA A 118 -10.65 6.13 -4.30
C ALA A 118 -11.47 7.25 -4.95
N SER A 119 -11.70 7.18 -6.27
CA SER A 119 -12.65 8.07 -6.94
C SER A 119 -14.09 7.70 -6.56
N GLY A 120 -14.94 8.72 -6.43
CA GLY A 120 -16.39 8.59 -6.29
C GLY A 120 -17.17 8.78 -7.59
N GLU A 121 -16.47 8.91 -8.73
CA GLU A 121 -17.04 9.12 -10.05
C GLU A 121 -17.62 7.82 -10.66
N GLY A 122 -18.51 7.98 -11.64
CA GLY A 122 -19.24 6.88 -12.26
C GLY A 122 -20.67 6.74 -11.72
N GLU A 123 -21.30 5.60 -12.01
CA GLU A 123 -22.69 5.34 -11.59
C GLU A 123 -22.77 4.68 -10.21
N GLY A 124 -23.72 5.16 -9.40
CA GLY A 124 -24.02 4.58 -8.08
C GLY A 124 -23.11 5.07 -6.96
N ASN A 125 -22.91 4.23 -5.94
CA ASN A 125 -22.27 4.60 -4.67
C ASN A 125 -20.89 3.93 -4.47
N GLY A 126 -20.22 3.49 -5.53
CA GLY A 126 -18.88 2.88 -5.46
C GLY A 126 -17.77 3.83 -4.99
N ALA A 127 -16.65 3.26 -4.57
CA ALA A 127 -15.40 3.96 -4.29
C ALA A 127 -14.28 3.17 -4.97
N MET A 128 -13.79 3.66 -6.11
CA MET A 128 -13.02 2.88 -7.09
C MET A 128 -11.60 3.43 -7.21
N THR A 129 -10.58 2.57 -7.17
CA THR A 129 -9.18 3.02 -7.29
C THR A 129 -8.94 3.65 -8.66
N ALA A 130 -8.59 4.93 -8.64
CA ALA A 130 -8.19 5.73 -9.80
C ALA A 130 -6.72 6.14 -9.69
N LEU A 131 -6.13 6.52 -10.83
CA LEU A 131 -4.80 7.11 -10.94
C LEU A 131 -4.95 8.53 -11.48
N GLY A 132 -4.50 9.52 -10.73
CA GLY A 132 -4.41 10.92 -11.14
C GLY A 132 -2.97 11.40 -11.12
N ARG A 133 -2.72 12.60 -11.62
CA ARG A 133 -1.43 13.28 -11.51
C ARG A 133 -1.60 14.80 -11.53
N ALA A 134 -0.69 15.52 -10.91
CA ALA A 134 -0.63 16.98 -10.97
C ALA A 134 0.83 17.46 -11.01
N GLN A 135 1.07 18.72 -11.33
CA GLN A 135 2.40 19.33 -11.28
C GLN A 135 2.63 20.04 -9.95
N TRP A 136 3.78 19.80 -9.33
CA TRP A 136 4.19 20.45 -8.07
C TRP A 136 4.81 21.82 -8.32
N ASN A 137 4.11 22.91 -7.99
CA ASN A 137 4.65 24.27 -8.16
C ASN A 137 5.71 24.64 -7.10
N GLY A 138 5.73 23.94 -5.94
CA GLY A 138 6.59 24.23 -4.79
C GLY A 138 5.85 24.45 -3.47
N SER A 139 4.53 24.65 -3.51
CA SER A 139 3.65 24.80 -2.33
C SER A 139 2.27 24.15 -2.49
N SER A 140 1.79 23.97 -3.73
CA SER A 140 0.54 23.29 -4.09
C SER A 140 0.68 22.51 -5.40
N PHE A 141 -0.38 21.79 -5.75
CA PHE A 141 -0.52 21.09 -7.02
C PHE A 141 -1.32 21.90 -8.03
N GLU A 142 -0.99 21.74 -9.31
CA GLU A 142 -1.65 22.38 -10.45
C GLU A 142 -1.84 21.35 -11.59
N ASN A 143 -2.74 21.62 -12.54
CA ASN A 143 -2.94 20.80 -13.74
C ASN A 143 -3.26 19.31 -13.45
N PHE A 144 -4.16 19.08 -12.49
CA PHE A 144 -4.80 17.77 -12.24
C PHE A 144 -5.88 17.47 -13.29
#